data_AF-A0A5Q0H475-F1
#
_entry.id   AF-A0A5Q0H475-F1
#
_cell.length_a   1.000
_cell.length_b   1.000
_cell.length_c   1.000
_cell.angle_alpha   90.00
_cell.angle_beta   90.00
_cell.angle_gamma   90.00
#
_symmetry.space_group_name_H-M   'P 1'
#
loop_
_entity.id
_entity.type
_entity.pdbx_description
1 polymer ?
#
loop_
_entity_poly.entity_id
_entity_poly.type
_entity_poly.pdbx_seq_one_letter_code
_entity_poly.pdbx_strand_id
1 'polypeptide(L)'
;MPRGTWVEHLNTWLATIELVDERGDHVHITPHQFRHTLGTRLINNDVPQHVVQKLLDHMSPAMTAVYARLHDKTVREKWEKAVTVNSQGEIIQVTESDPLSNAAWTRISLGRAKQTLPNGYCGLPLIRDCEHANPCLTCPMFLTAPEFLPHHREQRGRTLKIIETAKAAGHIRIAEKNTKILDNLDKIITTCESCDDGEVVFGGKITQLDDPS
;
A
#
# COMPACT_ATOMS: atom_id res chain seq x y z
N MET A 1 -9.89 -29.47 40.16
CA MET A 1 -10.73 -28.84 39.12
C MET A 1 -11.57 -29.91 38.46
N PRO A 2 -12.90 -29.74 38.32
CA PRO A 2 -13.66 -30.64 37.47
C PRO A 2 -13.11 -30.54 36.06
N ARG A 3 -12.94 -31.67 35.35
CA ARG A 3 -12.46 -31.68 33.97
C ARG A 3 -13.61 -31.28 33.05
N GLY A 4 -13.87 -29.98 32.97
CA GLY A 4 -14.80 -29.45 31.97
C GLY A 4 -14.20 -29.56 30.57
N THR A 5 -15.06 -29.62 29.55
CA THR A 5 -14.61 -29.54 28.16
C THR A 5 -14.04 -28.15 27.87
N TRP A 6 -13.19 -28.01 26.83
CA TRP A 6 -12.65 -26.70 26.44
C TRP A 6 -13.75 -25.65 26.22
N VAL A 7 -14.90 -26.07 25.68
CA VAL A 7 -16.06 -25.22 25.43
C VAL A 7 -16.69 -24.70 26.73
N GLU A 8 -16.79 -25.55 27.76
CA GLU A 8 -17.31 -25.15 29.07
C GLU A 8 -16.43 -24.11 29.76
N HIS A 9 -15.10 -24.28 29.68
CA HIS A 9 -14.16 -23.30 30.20
C HIS A 9 -14.23 -21.99 29.42
N LEU A 10 -14.34 -22.04 28.09
CA LEU A 10 -14.52 -20.84 27.26
C LEU A 10 -15.80 -20.09 27.66
N ASN A 11 -16.94 -20.77 27.75
CA ASN A 11 -18.21 -20.15 28.10
C ASN A 11 -18.19 -19.53 29.50
N THR A 12 -17.56 -20.21 30.46
CA THR A 12 -17.40 -19.69 31.83
C THR A 12 -16.54 -18.42 31.82
N TRP A 13 -15.45 -18.43 31.07
CA TRP A 13 -14.59 -17.26 30.93
C TRP A 13 -15.31 -16.09 30.23
N LEU A 14 -16.05 -16.36 29.15
CA LEU A 14 -16.83 -15.34 28.42
C LEU A 14 -17.91 -14.70 29.31
N ALA A 15 -18.57 -15.49 30.16
CA ALA A 15 -19.52 -14.97 31.15
C ALA A 15 -18.82 -14.13 32.23
N THR A 16 -17.62 -14.51 32.64
CA THR A 16 -16.84 -13.77 33.67
C THR A 16 -16.39 -12.40 33.19
N ILE A 17 -16.05 -12.27 31.90
CA ILE A 17 -15.62 -10.99 31.31
C ILE A 17 -16.79 -10.14 30.80
N GLU A 18 -18.03 -10.62 30.95
CA GLU A 18 -19.26 -9.96 30.50
C GLU A 18 -19.18 -9.48 29.05
N LEU A 19 -18.63 -10.30 28.15
CA LEU A 19 -18.49 -9.91 26.75
C LEU A 19 -19.86 -9.87 26.06
N VAL A 20 -20.26 -8.67 25.65
CA VAL A 20 -21.51 -8.37 24.95
C VAL A 20 -21.24 -7.76 23.57
N ASP A 21 -22.19 -7.89 22.66
CA ASP A 21 -22.14 -7.26 21.34
C ASP A 21 -22.65 -5.80 21.37
N GLU A 22 -22.70 -5.16 20.19
CA GLU A 22 -23.16 -3.77 20.02
C GLU A 22 -24.64 -3.55 20.43
N ARG A 23 -25.42 -4.63 20.59
CA ARG A 23 -26.83 -4.59 21.03
C ARG A 23 -26.98 -4.89 22.51
N GLY A 24 -25.89 -5.23 23.20
CA GLY A 24 -25.87 -5.59 24.61
C GLY A 24 -26.13 -7.07 24.88
N ASP A 25 -26.15 -7.92 23.85
CA ASP A 25 -26.39 -9.35 23.99
C ASP A 25 -25.07 -10.12 24.22
N HIS A 26 -25.09 -11.15 25.07
CA HIS A 26 -23.91 -11.99 25.31
C HIS A 26 -23.45 -12.69 24.04
N VAL A 27 -22.15 -12.60 23.74
CA VAL A 27 -21.61 -13.20 22.53
C VAL A 27 -21.47 -14.71 22.64
N HIS A 28 -21.80 -15.41 21.56
CA HIS A 28 -21.53 -16.84 21.42
C HIS A 28 -20.31 -17.04 20.52
N ILE A 29 -19.23 -17.62 21.09
CA ILE A 29 -17.99 -17.89 20.37
C ILE A 29 -17.76 -19.40 20.23
N THR A 30 -17.45 -19.80 19.01
CA THR A 30 -17.16 -21.18 18.61
C THR A 30 -15.67 -21.36 18.29
N PRO A 31 -15.12 -22.59 18.44
CA PRO A 31 -13.77 -22.92 17.96
C PRO A 31 -13.51 -22.51 16.50
N HIS A 32 -14.54 -22.63 15.66
CA HIS A 32 -14.43 -22.32 14.24
C HIS A 32 -14.19 -20.82 13.98
N GLN A 33 -14.76 -19.93 14.81
CA GLN A 33 -14.50 -18.49 14.71
C GLN A 33 -13.04 -18.15 15.00
N PHE A 34 -12.39 -18.80 15.98
CA PHE A 34 -10.96 -18.61 16.22
C PHE A 34 -10.11 -19.02 15.02
N ARG A 35 -10.45 -20.15 14.39
CA ARG A 35 -9.80 -20.61 13.16
C ARG A 35 -10.00 -19.62 12.02
N HIS A 36 -11.20 -19.03 11.90
CA HIS A 36 -11.47 -17.99 10.92
C HIS A 36 -10.65 -16.71 11.18
N THR A 37 -10.63 -16.22 12.42
CA THR A 37 -9.85 -15.04 12.80
C THR A 37 -8.35 -15.26 12.52
N LEU A 38 -7.82 -16.44 12.85
CA LEU A 38 -6.42 -16.79 12.58
C LEU A 38 -6.15 -16.84 11.08
N GLY A 39 -6.98 -17.53 10.31
CA GLY A 39 -6.82 -17.66 8.85
C GLY A 39 -6.88 -16.30 8.14
N THR A 40 -7.85 -15.46 8.48
CA THR A 40 -7.97 -14.09 7.95
C THR A 40 -6.75 -13.25 8.31
N ARG A 41 -6.29 -13.29 9.58
CA ARG A 41 -5.10 -12.54 10.02
C ARG A 41 -3.85 -12.96 9.26
N LEU A 42 -3.64 -14.26 9.05
CA LEU A 42 -2.46 -14.75 8.34
C LEU A 42 -2.45 -14.30 6.89
N ILE A 43 -3.59 -14.41 6.19
CA ILE A 43 -3.68 -13.92 4.81
C ILE A 43 -3.51 -12.39 4.76
N ASN A 44 -4.13 -11.63 5.67
CA ASN A 44 -3.96 -10.17 5.79
C ASN A 44 -2.54 -9.70 6.13
N ASN A 45 -1.65 -10.61 6.53
CA ASN A 45 -0.23 -10.35 6.75
C ASN A 45 0.64 -11.06 5.68
N ASP A 46 0.10 -11.22 4.47
CA ASP A 46 0.80 -11.75 3.29
C ASP A 46 1.35 -13.18 3.44
N VAL A 47 0.86 -13.96 4.40
CA VAL A 47 1.24 -15.37 4.50
C VAL A 47 0.65 -16.11 3.30
N PRO A 48 1.46 -16.78 2.47
CA PRO A 48 0.95 -17.41 1.25
C PRO A 48 -0.17 -18.40 1.52
N GLN A 49 -1.20 -18.40 0.67
CA GLN A 49 -2.40 -19.24 0.86
C GLN A 49 -2.08 -20.74 1.05
N HIS A 50 -1.07 -21.27 0.35
CA HIS A 50 -0.64 -22.67 0.51
C HIS A 50 -0.01 -22.95 1.89
N VAL A 51 0.65 -21.97 2.50
CA VAL A 51 1.20 -22.05 3.87
C VAL A 51 0.05 -22.03 4.87
N VAL A 52 -0.90 -21.12 4.71
CA VAL A 52 -2.11 -21.06 5.56
C VAL A 52 -2.94 -22.34 5.44
N GLN A 53 -3.05 -22.90 4.22
CA GLN A 53 -3.71 -24.18 3.99
C GLN A 53 -3.04 -25.31 4.79
N LYS A 54 -1.71 -25.39 4.76
CA LYS A 54 -0.95 -26.41 5.50
C LYS A 54 -1.05 -26.20 7.01
N LEU A 55 -0.95 -24.96 7.48
CA LEU A 55 -1.02 -24.62 8.91
C LEU A 55 -2.39 -24.93 9.51
N LEU A 56 -3.46 -24.63 8.77
CA LEU A 56 -4.82 -24.91 9.21
C LEU A 56 -5.23 -26.36 8.92
N ASP A 57 -4.44 -27.14 8.19
CA ASP A 57 -4.81 -28.49 7.76
C ASP A 57 -6.11 -28.50 6.93
N HIS A 58 -6.11 -27.70 5.86
CA HIS A 58 -7.22 -27.65 4.90
C HIS A 58 -7.04 -28.68 3.78
N MET A 59 -8.06 -29.51 3.62
CA MET A 59 -8.13 -30.56 2.60
C MET A 59 -8.19 -30.02 1.16
N SER A 60 -8.55 -28.76 0.98
CA SER A 60 -8.54 -28.13 -0.35
C SER A 60 -8.15 -26.65 -0.29
N PRO A 61 -7.57 -26.11 -1.38
CA PRO A 61 -7.31 -24.67 -1.50
C PRO A 61 -8.58 -23.82 -1.37
N ALA A 62 -9.73 -24.35 -1.77
CA ALA A 62 -11.02 -23.68 -1.72
C ALA A 62 -11.44 -23.30 -0.29
N MET A 63 -11.13 -24.14 0.70
CA MET A 63 -11.39 -23.84 2.11
C MET A 63 -10.58 -22.65 2.61
N THR A 64 -9.33 -22.50 2.14
CA THR A 64 -8.47 -21.34 2.47
C THR A 64 -8.84 -20.09 1.67
N ALA A 65 -9.40 -20.25 0.46
CA ALA A 65 -9.76 -19.14 -0.42
C ALA A 65 -10.83 -18.21 0.18
N VAL A 66 -11.62 -18.69 1.15
CA VAL A 66 -12.57 -17.87 1.91
C VAL A 66 -11.87 -16.69 2.61
N TYR A 67 -10.62 -16.86 3.05
CA TYR A 67 -9.83 -15.79 3.67
C TYR A 67 -9.25 -14.81 2.65
N ALA A 68 -8.92 -15.28 1.43
CA ALA A 68 -8.41 -14.41 0.37
C ALA A 68 -9.43 -13.35 -0.08
N ARG A 69 -10.74 -13.69 -0.09
CA ARG A 69 -11.80 -12.71 -0.39
C ARG A 69 -11.89 -11.58 0.64
N LEU A 70 -11.56 -11.87 1.91
CA LEU A 70 -11.53 -10.87 2.98
C LEU A 70 -10.29 -9.97 2.88
N HIS A 71 -9.16 -10.55 2.47
CA HIS A 71 -7.94 -9.81 2.16
C HIS A 71 -8.15 -8.79 1.03
N ASP A 72 -8.84 -9.14 -0.05
CA ASP A 72 -9.08 -8.20 -1.15
C ASP A 72 -9.86 -6.95 -0.70
N LYS A 73 -10.81 -7.11 0.22
CA LYS A 73 -11.55 -5.98 0.81
C LYS A 73 -10.64 -5.13 1.71
N THR A 74 -9.85 -5.75 2.59
CA THR A 74 -8.94 -5.02 3.49
C THR A 74 -7.79 -4.35 2.74
N VAL A 75 -7.25 -4.98 1.70
CA VAL A 75 -6.27 -4.36 0.80
C VAL A 75 -6.92 -3.19 0.09
N ARG A 76 -8.10 -3.35 -0.48
CA ARG A 76 -8.81 -2.24 -1.13
C ARG A 76 -9.05 -1.06 -0.17
N GLU A 77 -9.58 -1.29 1.03
CA GLU A 77 -9.81 -0.25 2.04
C GLU A 77 -8.51 0.46 2.47
N LYS A 78 -7.40 -0.28 2.59
CA LYS A 78 -6.09 0.30 2.93
C LYS A 78 -5.48 1.10 1.78
N TRP A 79 -5.72 0.65 0.55
CA TRP A 79 -5.22 1.30 -0.65
C TRP A 79 -6.06 2.51 -1.06
N GLU A 80 -7.35 2.51 -0.80
CA GLU A 80 -8.24 3.68 -0.91
C GLU A 80 -7.79 4.82 0.00
N LYS A 81 -7.19 4.50 1.15
CA LYS A 81 -6.56 5.48 2.04
C LYS A 81 -5.13 5.85 1.66
N ALA A 82 -4.50 5.12 0.74
CA ALA A 82 -3.11 5.34 0.36
C ALA A 82 -2.97 6.62 -0.48
N VAL A 83 -2.52 7.69 0.16
CA VAL A 83 -2.27 8.98 -0.50
C VAL A 83 -1.10 8.84 -1.47
N THR A 84 -1.35 9.17 -2.74
CA THR A 84 -0.33 9.17 -3.79
C THR A 84 -0.06 10.59 -4.24
N VAL A 85 1.20 10.95 -4.42
CA VAL A 85 1.64 12.28 -4.84
C VAL A 85 2.36 12.20 -6.18
N ASN A 86 2.05 13.08 -7.13
CA ASN A 86 2.74 13.13 -8.43
C ASN A 86 4.02 13.98 -8.40
N SER A 87 4.71 14.08 -9.53
CA SER A 87 5.94 14.90 -9.65
C SER A 87 5.75 16.41 -9.41
N GLN A 88 4.51 16.90 -9.42
CA GLN A 88 4.14 18.29 -9.17
C GLN A 88 3.75 18.54 -7.69
N GLY A 89 3.71 17.48 -6.86
CA GLY A 89 3.27 17.57 -5.46
C GLY A 89 1.76 17.50 -5.29
N GLU A 90 1.00 17.12 -6.32
CA GLU A 90 -0.46 17.03 -6.26
C GLU A 90 -0.89 15.64 -5.78
N ILE A 91 -1.92 15.59 -4.92
CA ILE A 91 -2.51 14.35 -4.44
C ILE A 91 -3.38 13.74 -5.55
N ILE A 92 -3.12 12.49 -5.88
CA ILE A 92 -3.95 11.68 -6.76
C ILE A 92 -4.84 10.79 -5.89
N GLN A 93 -6.14 11.06 -5.92
CA GLN A 93 -7.19 10.22 -5.34
C GLN A 93 -7.87 9.45 -6.46
N VAL A 94 -7.89 8.11 -6.38
CA VAL A 94 -8.65 7.29 -7.33
C VAL A 94 -10.03 7.07 -6.72
N THR A 95 -11.04 7.81 -7.20
CA THR A 95 -12.41 7.75 -6.68
C THR A 95 -13.20 6.56 -7.26
N GLU A 96 -14.10 5.98 -6.46
CA GLU A 96 -14.91 4.80 -6.81
C GLU A 96 -15.89 4.99 -7.98
N SER A 97 -16.17 6.21 -8.41
CA SER A 97 -17.31 6.50 -9.31
C SER A 97 -17.11 6.11 -10.77
N ASP A 98 -15.98 5.52 -11.14
CA ASP A 98 -15.69 5.09 -12.51
C ASP A 98 -15.84 3.56 -12.63
N PRO A 99 -16.67 3.04 -13.57
CA PRO A 99 -16.70 1.61 -13.93
C PRO A 99 -15.31 1.02 -14.27
N LEU A 100 -14.37 1.87 -14.69
CA LEU A 100 -12.97 1.52 -14.96
C LEU A 100 -12.04 1.69 -13.75
N SER A 101 -12.54 2.10 -12.58
CA SER A 101 -11.70 2.36 -11.40
C SER A 101 -10.91 1.12 -11.00
N ASN A 102 -11.51 -0.08 -11.04
CA ASN A 102 -10.78 -1.33 -10.77
C ASN A 102 -9.61 -1.55 -11.75
N ALA A 103 -9.77 -1.22 -13.04
CA ALA A 103 -8.69 -1.37 -14.04
C ALA A 103 -7.61 -0.29 -13.88
N ALA A 104 -8.01 0.95 -13.59
CA ALA A 104 -7.10 2.05 -13.25
C ALA A 104 -6.29 1.75 -11.98
N TRP A 105 -6.96 1.26 -10.92
CA TRP A 105 -6.37 0.78 -9.66
C TRP A 105 -5.35 -0.32 -9.91
N THR A 106 -5.66 -1.20 -10.84
CA THR A 106 -4.80 -2.33 -11.12
C THR A 106 -3.60 -1.93 -12.01
N ARG A 107 -3.74 -0.97 -12.92
CA ARG A 107 -2.60 -0.35 -13.65
C ARG A 107 -1.62 0.32 -12.69
N ILE A 108 -2.14 1.10 -11.74
CA ILE A 108 -1.34 1.84 -10.76
C ILE A 108 -0.59 0.87 -9.86
N SER A 109 -1.28 -0.15 -9.34
CA SER A 109 -0.66 -1.20 -8.54
C SER A 109 0.47 -1.89 -9.32
N LEU A 110 0.35 -2.06 -10.65
CA LEU A 110 1.32 -2.78 -11.51
C LEU A 110 2.59 -2.02 -11.73
N GLY A 111 2.44 -0.73 -12.01
CA GLY A 111 3.56 0.20 -12.09
C GLY A 111 4.34 0.19 -10.77
N ARG A 112 3.66 0.18 -9.62
CA ARG A 112 4.33 0.22 -8.31
C ARG A 112 5.19 -1.00 -8.00
N ALA A 113 4.70 -2.22 -8.21
CA ALA A 113 5.47 -3.42 -7.83
C ALA A 113 6.54 -3.82 -8.86
N LYS A 114 6.46 -3.34 -10.10
CA LYS A 114 7.42 -3.70 -11.17
C LYS A 114 8.31 -2.57 -11.63
N GLN A 115 7.98 -1.32 -11.30
CA GLN A 115 8.77 -0.14 -11.66
C GLN A 115 9.01 0.72 -10.41
N THR A 116 9.45 0.07 -9.33
CA THR A 116 9.91 0.75 -8.11
C THR A 116 11.14 1.58 -8.44
N LEU A 117 11.10 2.84 -8.04
CA LEU A 117 12.20 3.79 -8.11
C LEU A 117 12.76 3.98 -6.69
N PRO A 118 14.00 4.47 -6.54
CA PRO A 118 14.57 4.74 -5.22
C PRO A 118 13.76 5.71 -4.35
N ASN A 119 12.93 6.54 -4.97
CA ASN A 119 12.16 7.59 -4.32
C ASN A 119 10.66 7.56 -4.66
N GLY A 120 10.15 6.43 -5.17
CA GLY A 120 8.74 6.31 -5.53
C GLY A 120 8.51 5.21 -6.56
N TYR A 121 7.63 5.50 -7.51
CA TYR A 121 7.10 4.54 -8.46
C TYR A 121 6.95 5.16 -9.84
N CYS A 122 7.13 4.35 -10.88
CA CYS A 122 6.74 4.72 -12.23
C CYS A 122 5.32 4.22 -12.52
N GLY A 123 4.46 5.11 -13.00
CA GLY A 123 3.12 4.81 -13.51
C GLY A 123 3.11 4.45 -15.00
N LEU A 124 4.28 4.33 -15.65
CA LEU A 124 4.36 3.98 -17.07
C LEU A 124 3.77 2.57 -17.30
N PRO A 125 2.89 2.37 -18.28
CA PRO A 125 2.42 1.04 -18.59
C PRO A 125 3.58 0.10 -18.93
N LEU A 126 3.64 -1.07 -18.31
CA LEU A 126 4.73 -2.06 -18.46
C LEU A 126 4.96 -2.58 -19.88
N ILE A 127 4.01 -2.34 -20.78
CA ILE A 127 4.09 -2.72 -22.19
C ILE A 127 4.91 -1.69 -22.99
N ARG A 128 5.24 -0.54 -22.38
CA ARG A 128 6.04 0.52 -23.01
C ARG A 128 7.38 0.66 -22.32
N ASP A 129 8.43 0.77 -23.12
CA ASP A 129 9.74 1.15 -22.65
C ASP A 129 9.77 2.65 -22.31
N CYS A 130 10.60 3.01 -21.34
CA CYS A 130 10.81 4.41 -20.97
C CYS A 130 11.82 5.05 -21.94
N GLU A 131 11.37 6.07 -22.68
CA GLU A 131 12.24 6.86 -23.56
C GLU A 131 13.16 7.82 -22.79
N HIS A 132 13.02 7.91 -21.46
CA HIS A 132 13.78 8.81 -20.61
C HIS A 132 14.81 8.06 -19.73
N ALA A 133 16.04 8.57 -19.71
CA ALA A 133 17.11 8.10 -18.82
C ALA A 133 17.00 8.74 -17.42
N ASN A 134 16.04 8.30 -16.60
CA ASN A 134 15.90 8.63 -15.17
C ASN A 134 15.51 10.07 -14.73
N PRO A 135 14.87 10.97 -15.51
CA PRO A 135 14.39 12.27 -15.02
C PRO A 135 13.02 12.18 -14.30
N CYS A 136 12.87 11.20 -13.41
CA CYS A 136 11.59 10.81 -12.81
C CYS A 136 10.93 11.96 -12.03
N LEU A 137 11.69 12.79 -11.31
CA LEU A 137 11.15 13.93 -10.55
C LEU A 137 10.57 15.05 -11.41
N THR A 138 10.69 14.96 -12.73
CA THR A 138 10.04 15.87 -13.68
C THR A 138 9.16 15.12 -14.69
N CYS A 139 9.00 13.81 -14.50
CA CYS A 139 8.25 12.92 -15.38
C CYS A 139 6.78 12.89 -14.94
N PRO A 140 5.81 13.08 -15.84
CA PRO A 140 4.39 13.01 -15.50
C PRO A 140 3.96 11.62 -15.02
N MET A 141 4.74 10.57 -15.32
CA MET A 141 4.46 9.22 -14.87
C MET A 141 4.99 8.93 -13.46
N PHE A 142 5.69 9.86 -12.80
CA PHE A 142 6.23 9.63 -11.48
C PHE A 142 5.18 9.79 -10.38
N LEU A 143 5.15 8.82 -9.49
CA LEU A 143 4.27 8.73 -8.34
C LEU A 143 5.12 8.46 -7.08
N THR A 144 4.72 9.00 -5.94
CA THR A 144 5.33 8.72 -4.64
C THR A 144 4.28 8.64 -3.54
N ALA A 145 4.70 8.17 -2.37
CA ALA A 145 3.92 8.11 -1.15
C ALA A 145 4.73 8.65 0.05
N PRO A 146 4.08 8.96 1.19
CA PRO A 146 4.76 9.45 2.40
C PRO A 146 5.90 8.55 2.91
N GLU A 147 5.85 7.24 2.64
CA GLU A 147 6.92 6.30 2.97
C GLU A 147 8.29 6.64 2.35
N PHE A 148 8.32 7.37 1.23
CA PHE A 148 9.56 7.82 0.58
C PHE A 148 10.06 9.17 1.09
N LEU A 149 9.39 9.79 2.07
CA LEU A 149 9.77 11.09 2.61
C LEU A 149 11.25 11.17 3.05
N PRO A 150 11.85 10.15 3.70
CA PRO A 150 13.28 10.16 4.00
C PRO A 150 14.16 10.28 2.74
N HIS A 151 13.80 9.55 1.68
CA HIS A 151 14.52 9.57 0.40
C HIS A 151 14.38 10.92 -0.30
N HIS A 152 13.20 11.54 -0.26
CA HIS A 152 12.98 12.88 -0.82
C HIS A 152 13.80 13.94 -0.09
N ARG A 153 13.86 13.90 1.24
CA ARG A 153 14.68 14.82 2.05
C ARG A 153 16.16 14.65 1.76
N GLU A 154 16.64 13.42 1.66
CA GLU A 154 18.04 13.16 1.30
C GLU A 154 18.36 13.69 -0.11
N GLN A 155 17.50 13.38 -1.08
CA GLN A 155 17.66 13.82 -2.46
C GLN A 155 17.63 15.34 -2.57
N ARG A 156 16.75 16.02 -1.84
CA ARG A 156 16.71 17.49 -1.72
C ARG A 156 18.06 18.05 -1.25
N GLY A 157 18.62 17.48 -0.18
CA GLY A 157 19.93 17.89 0.35
C GLY A 157 21.06 17.73 -0.67
N ARG A 158 21.05 16.63 -1.45
CA ARG A 158 22.02 16.41 -2.55
C ARG A 158 21.82 17.42 -3.68
N THR A 159 20.57 17.67 -4.10
CA THR A 159 20.23 18.62 -5.16
C THR A 159 20.68 20.05 -4.83
N LEU A 160 20.52 20.49 -3.57
CA LEU A 160 21.01 21.79 -3.11
C LEU A 160 22.53 21.94 -3.32
N LYS A 161 23.31 20.92 -2.94
CA LYS A 161 24.78 20.92 -3.13
C LYS A 161 25.16 20.98 -4.61
N ILE A 162 24.42 20.29 -5.48
CA ILE A 162 24.64 20.34 -6.93
C ILE A 162 24.39 21.75 -7.46
N ILE A 163 23.30 22.40 -7.05
CA ILE A 163 22.96 23.77 -7.46
C ILE A 163 24.05 24.75 -7.02
N GLU A 164 24.49 24.67 -5.76
CA GLU A 164 25.55 25.51 -5.21
C GLU A 164 26.85 25.36 -5.99
N THR A 165 27.30 24.12 -6.20
CA THR A 165 28.52 23.80 -6.94
C THR A 165 28.42 24.27 -8.40
N ALA A 166 27.28 24.05 -9.06
CA ALA A 166 27.07 24.46 -10.43
C ALA A 166 27.07 26.00 -10.58
N LYS A 167 26.48 26.73 -9.64
CA LYS A 167 26.51 28.21 -9.63
C LYS A 167 27.92 28.73 -9.43
N ALA A 168 28.67 28.18 -8.46
CA ALA A 168 30.05 28.57 -8.21
C ALA A 168 30.98 28.32 -9.42
N ALA A 169 30.73 27.23 -10.18
CA ALA A 169 31.44 26.91 -11.40
C ALA A 169 30.93 27.63 -12.66
N GLY A 170 29.92 28.49 -12.56
CA GLY A 170 29.32 29.17 -13.72
C GLY A 170 28.50 28.27 -14.65
N HIS A 171 28.17 27.04 -14.24
CA HIS A 171 27.37 26.08 -15.01
C HIS A 171 25.86 26.38 -14.90
N ILE A 172 25.43 27.49 -15.48
CA ILE A 172 24.06 28.02 -15.35
C ILE A 172 22.98 27.00 -15.71
N ARG A 173 23.13 26.31 -16.85
CA ARG A 173 22.13 25.33 -17.32
C ARG A 173 21.96 24.12 -16.38
N ILE A 174 23.03 23.73 -15.69
CA ILE A 174 22.99 22.64 -14.70
C ILE A 174 22.25 23.13 -13.45
N ALA A 175 22.56 24.35 -12.99
CA ALA A 175 21.87 24.96 -11.86
C ALA A 175 20.36 25.08 -12.13
N GLU A 176 19.95 25.63 -13.28
CA GLU A 176 18.54 25.78 -13.67
C GLU A 176 17.77 24.45 -13.68
N LYS A 177 18.34 23.40 -14.30
CA LYS A 177 17.71 22.08 -14.31
C LYS A 177 17.50 21.52 -12.92
N ASN A 178 18.49 21.66 -12.03
CA ASN A 178 18.41 21.15 -10.68
C ASN A 178 17.49 22.00 -9.78
N THR A 179 17.36 23.31 -10.04
CA THR A 179 16.36 24.14 -9.37
C THR A 179 14.94 23.63 -9.62
N LYS A 180 14.61 23.26 -10.86
CA LYS A 180 13.28 22.66 -11.16
C LYS A 180 13.04 21.36 -10.39
N ILE A 181 14.07 20.53 -10.23
CA ILE A 181 14.00 19.30 -9.45
C ILE A 181 13.79 19.63 -7.96
N LEU A 182 14.50 20.63 -7.44
CA LEU A 182 14.36 21.10 -6.06
C LEU A 182 12.95 21.60 -5.79
N ASP A 183 12.37 22.41 -6.67
CA ASP A 183 11.00 22.93 -6.52
C ASP A 183 9.97 21.80 -6.44
N ASN A 184 10.14 20.75 -7.27
CA ASN A 184 9.27 19.58 -7.24
C ASN A 184 9.44 18.77 -5.95
N LEU A 185 10.68 18.59 -5.46
CA LEU A 185 10.95 17.94 -4.19
C LEU A 185 10.33 18.71 -3.02
N ASP A 186 10.42 20.03 -3.01
CA ASP A 186 9.81 20.87 -1.96
C ASP A 186 8.29 20.71 -1.92
N LYS A 187 7.63 20.68 -3.08
CA LYS A 187 6.19 20.42 -3.17
C LYS A 187 5.83 19.02 -2.69
N ILE A 188 6.54 17.99 -3.15
CA ILE A 188 6.32 16.60 -2.73
C ILE A 188 6.48 16.45 -1.22
N ILE A 189 7.56 16.99 -0.65
CA ILE A 189 7.84 16.93 0.79
C ILE A 189 6.72 17.61 1.57
N THR A 190 6.34 18.82 1.18
CA THR A 190 5.26 19.58 1.85
C THR A 190 3.96 18.79 1.84
N THR A 191 3.58 18.23 0.69
CA THR A 191 2.35 17.43 0.56
C THR A 191 2.44 16.15 1.39
N CYS A 192 3.55 15.41 1.34
CA CYS A 192 3.73 14.18 2.11
C CYS A 192 3.77 14.43 3.63
N GLU A 193 4.30 15.57 4.10
CA GLU A 193 4.28 15.97 5.51
C GLU A 193 2.89 16.33 6.03
N SER A 194 1.99 16.78 5.14
CA SER A 194 0.58 17.05 5.47
C SER A 194 -0.32 15.82 5.40
N CYS A 195 0.21 14.65 5.03
CA CYS A 195 -0.53 13.38 5.04
C CYS A 195 -0.47 12.77 6.45
N ASP A 196 -1.60 12.33 7.00
CA ASP A 196 -1.62 11.58 8.27
C ASP A 196 -0.83 10.27 8.16
N ASP A 197 -0.09 9.90 9.23
CA ASP A 197 0.81 8.72 9.34
C ASP A 197 0.11 7.34 9.22
N GLY A 198 -1.15 7.29 8.79
CA GLY A 198 -1.95 6.08 8.73
C GLY A 198 -1.93 5.41 7.35
N GLU A 199 -0.89 4.61 7.08
CA GLU A 199 -1.00 3.20 6.61
C GLU A 199 0.25 2.76 5.80
N VAL A 200 1.04 1.93 6.46
CA VAL A 200 2.20 1.20 5.92
C VAL A 200 1.80 0.33 4.73
N VAL A 201 2.49 0.51 3.59
CA VAL A 201 2.37 -0.37 2.41
C VAL A 201 3.35 -1.55 2.54
N PHE A 202 2.81 -2.77 2.65
CA PHE A 202 3.54 -4.01 2.35
C PHE A 202 2.93 -4.68 1.10
N GLY A 203 3.81 -5.05 0.17
CA GLY A 203 3.68 -6.15 -0.82
C GLY A 203 2.40 -6.26 -1.67
N GLY A 204 2.36 -5.63 -2.85
CA GLY A 204 1.24 -5.78 -3.81
C GLY A 204 1.52 -6.73 -4.99
N LYS A 205 0.59 -7.65 -5.27
CA LYS A 205 0.45 -8.40 -6.54
C LYS A 205 -0.77 -7.87 -7.31
N ILE A 206 -0.74 -7.94 -8.65
CA ILE A 206 -1.53 -7.05 -9.51
C ILE A 206 -1.99 -7.73 -10.83
N THR A 207 -3.14 -7.33 -11.46
CA THR A 207 -3.43 -7.17 -12.94
C THR A 207 -4.96 -7.04 -13.24
N GLN A 208 -5.57 -6.20 -14.11
CA GLN A 208 -5.21 -5.72 -15.47
C GLN A 208 -5.86 -4.37 -15.91
N LEU A 209 -5.49 -4.00 -17.14
CA LEU A 209 -5.79 -2.84 -17.95
C LEU A 209 -6.50 -3.21 -19.23
N ASP A 210 -7.53 -2.45 -19.60
CA ASP A 210 -8.23 -2.69 -20.85
C ASP A 210 -7.66 -1.87 -22.02
N ASP A 211 -7.82 -2.52 -23.17
CA ASP A 211 -7.18 -2.38 -24.48
C ASP A 211 -7.61 -1.15 -25.30
N PRO A 212 -6.83 -0.76 -26.33
CA PRO A 212 -7.33 0.05 -27.43
C PRO A 212 -7.86 -0.87 -28.55
N SER A 213 -9.19 -1.00 -28.69
CA SER A 213 -9.97 -1.22 -29.95
C SER A 213 -11.45 -1.41 -29.63
#